data_AF-A0A0F7JP18-F1
#
_entry.id   AF-A0A0F7JP18-F1
#
_cell.length_a   1.000
_cell.length_b   1.000
_cell.length_c   1.000
_cell.angle_alpha   90.00
_cell.angle_beta   90.00
_cell.angle_gamma   90.00
#
_symmetry.space_group_name_H-M   'P 1'
#
loop_
_entity.id
_entity.type
_entity.pdbx_description
1 polymer ?
#
loop_
_entity_poly.entity_id
_entity_poly.type
_entity_poly.pdbx_seq_one_letter_code
_entity_poly.pdbx_strand_id
1 'polypeptide(L)'
;MDLEAIVVPALFFGSVFGFPLLRRQMIHRHELEREALRRGLLPTRVTQEHPALPAPLPHVGAGDDAPTLALRLPEPHRLFALALLCRLEDTPPPAEERSRTLLSQIRLEYLPETLRAYLHLTPAGREQLRAQGRDPEGLLREQLQRLNEGLDDLLRHDHAAADRLLTQGHFLRDRFGAPHTELLSRSR
;
A
#
# COMPACT_ATOMS: atom_id res chain seq x y z
N MET A 1 -31.35 -22.81 27.54
CA MET A 1 -30.99 -22.25 26.22
C MET A 1 -29.69 -22.91 25.83
N ASP A 2 -29.79 -23.98 25.06
CA ASP A 2 -28.69 -24.89 24.82
C ASP A 2 -27.85 -24.42 23.63
N LEU A 3 -26.63 -23.98 23.93
CA LEU A 3 -25.67 -23.43 22.99
C LEU A 3 -25.33 -24.43 21.86
N GLU A 4 -25.49 -25.73 22.10
CA GLU A 4 -25.22 -26.79 21.12
C GLU A 4 -26.20 -26.82 19.93
N ALA A 5 -27.42 -26.34 20.10
CA ALA A 5 -28.44 -26.37 19.04
C ALA A 5 -28.13 -25.41 17.86
N ILE A 6 -27.25 -24.42 18.08
CA ILE A 6 -26.86 -23.40 17.09
C ILE A 6 -25.52 -23.75 16.43
N VAL A 7 -24.63 -24.44 17.15
CA VAL A 7 -23.27 -24.73 16.66
C VAL A 7 -23.28 -25.83 15.61
N VAL A 8 -24.13 -26.85 15.75
CA VAL A 8 -24.16 -28.01 14.85
C VAL A 8 -24.61 -27.63 13.42
N PRO A 9 -25.67 -26.83 13.19
CA PRO A 9 -26.04 -26.39 11.85
C PRO A 9 -25.00 -25.44 11.21
N ALA A 10 -24.35 -24.58 12.01
CA ALA A 10 -23.36 -23.63 11.51
C ALA A 10 -22.09 -24.32 10.99
N LEU A 11 -21.64 -25.38 11.67
CA LEU A 11 -20.51 -26.20 11.22
C LEU A 11 -20.84 -26.99 9.93
N PHE A 12 -22.09 -27.44 9.77
CA PHE A 12 -22.54 -28.12 8.56
C PHE A 12 -22.57 -27.19 7.34
N PHE A 13 -23.08 -25.96 7.49
CA PHE A 13 -23.06 -24.96 6.42
C PHE A 13 -21.63 -24.54 6.02
N GLY A 14 -20.72 -24.43 6.98
CA GLY A 14 -19.30 -24.15 6.71
C GLY A 14 -18.61 -25.24 5.90
N SER A 15 -18.94 -26.53 6.11
CA SER A 15 -18.30 -27.64 5.40
C SER A 15 -18.84 -27.83 3.97
N VAL A 16 -20.15 -27.65 3.76
CA VAL A 16 -20.78 -27.83 2.44
C VAL A 16 -20.44 -26.67 1.48
N PHE A 17 -20.30 -25.43 1.99
CA PHE A 17 -20.01 -24.26 1.15
C PHE A 17 -18.54 -23.81 1.17
N GLY A 18 -17.74 -24.16 2.18
CA GLY A 18 -16.31 -23.79 2.23
C GLY A 18 -15.40 -24.70 1.40
N PHE A 19 -15.76 -25.98 1.28
CA PHE A 19 -14.93 -26.99 0.63
C PHE A 19 -14.79 -26.86 -0.91
N PRO A 20 -15.83 -26.47 -1.69
CA PRO A 20 -15.66 -26.34 -3.15
C PRO A 20 -14.86 -25.10 -3.59
N LEU A 21 -14.75 -24.06 -2.75
CA LEU A 21 -13.96 -22.86 -3.07
C LEU A 21 -12.46 -23.05 -2.83
N LEU A 22 -12.06 -23.89 -1.86
CA LEU A 22 -10.65 -24.27 -1.66
C LEU A 22 -10.12 -25.17 -2.80
N ARG A 23 -10.98 -26.01 -3.39
CA ARG A 23 -10.54 -26.98 -4.42
C ARG A 23 -10.20 -26.34 -5.76
N ARG A 24 -10.83 -25.21 -6.13
CA ARG A 24 -10.62 -24.53 -7.42
C ARG A 24 -9.26 -23.85 -7.53
N GLN A 25 -8.65 -23.44 -6.43
CA GLN A 25 -7.30 -22.84 -6.43
C GLN A 25 -6.18 -23.88 -6.60
N MET A 26 -6.43 -25.15 -6.25
CA MET A 26 -5.40 -26.19 -6.30
C MET A 26 -5.11 -26.71 -7.71
N ILE A 27 -6.09 -26.67 -8.62
CA ILE A 27 -5.94 -27.20 -9.98
C ILE A 27 -5.09 -26.26 -10.86
N HIS A 28 -5.24 -24.94 -10.72
CA HIS A 28 -4.42 -23.98 -11.49
C HIS A 28 -2.93 -23.99 -11.09
N ARG A 29 -2.63 -24.28 -9.83
CA ARG A 29 -1.24 -24.34 -9.35
C ARG A 29 -0.48 -25.53 -9.96
N HIS A 30 -1.13 -26.68 -10.13
CA HIS A 30 -0.50 -27.87 -10.69
C HIS A 30 -0.26 -27.80 -12.20
N GLU A 31 -1.09 -27.08 -12.96
CA GLU A 31 -0.85 -26.88 -14.39
C GLU A 31 0.36 -25.98 -14.64
N LEU A 32 0.50 -24.90 -13.86
CA LEU A 32 1.66 -24.00 -13.91
C LEU A 32 2.96 -24.69 -13.47
N GLU A 33 2.93 -25.53 -12.42
CA GLU A 33 4.10 -26.29 -11.98
C GLU A 33 4.54 -27.35 -13.00
N ARG A 34 3.59 -27.96 -13.74
CA ARG A 34 3.91 -28.91 -14.81
C ARG A 34 4.55 -28.25 -16.03
N GLU A 35 4.15 -27.02 -16.36
CA GLU A 35 4.82 -26.23 -17.40
C GLU A 35 6.20 -25.75 -16.98
N ALA A 36 6.38 -25.34 -15.72
CA ALA A 36 7.66 -24.90 -15.18
C ALA A 36 8.69 -26.05 -15.13
N LEU A 37 8.27 -27.26 -14.74
CA LEU A 37 9.11 -28.46 -14.79
C LEU A 37 9.47 -28.87 -16.21
N ARG A 38 8.55 -28.72 -17.18
CA ARG A 38 8.87 -28.92 -18.62
C ARG A 38 9.87 -27.89 -19.16
N ARG A 39 9.88 -26.66 -18.62
CA ARG A 39 10.83 -25.59 -19.01
C ARG A 39 12.14 -25.61 -18.22
N GLY A 40 12.34 -26.53 -17.28
CA GLY A 40 13.63 -26.74 -16.60
C GLY A 40 14.08 -25.62 -15.65
N LEU A 41 13.17 -24.79 -15.14
CA LEU A 41 13.52 -23.67 -14.26
C LEU A 41 13.31 -24.06 -12.79
N LEU A 42 14.40 -24.38 -12.10
CA LEU A 42 14.40 -24.55 -10.63
C LEU A 42 14.00 -23.24 -9.93
N PRO A 43 13.25 -23.29 -8.81
CA PRO A 43 12.76 -22.09 -8.16
C PRO A 43 13.87 -21.43 -7.35
N THR A 44 14.35 -20.30 -7.85
CA THR A 44 15.02 -19.30 -7.00
C THR A 44 14.02 -18.83 -5.94
N ARG A 45 14.44 -18.80 -4.68
CA ARG A 45 13.65 -18.35 -3.53
C ARG A 45 12.80 -17.12 -3.88
N VAL A 46 11.48 -17.29 -3.84
CA VAL A 46 10.54 -16.17 -3.85
C VAL A 46 10.69 -15.46 -2.50
N THR A 47 11.45 -14.37 -2.49
CA THR A 47 11.23 -13.26 -1.56
C THR A 47 9.74 -12.93 -1.62
N GLN A 48 9.06 -12.88 -0.48
CA GLN A 48 7.67 -12.42 -0.41
C GLN A 48 7.54 -11.07 -1.12
N GLU A 49 7.06 -11.11 -2.36
CA GLU A 49 6.63 -9.94 -3.10
C GLU A 49 5.33 -9.47 -2.42
N HIS A 50 5.46 -8.42 -1.61
CA HIS A 50 4.43 -7.36 -1.59
C HIS A 50 3.98 -7.15 -3.04
N PRO A 51 2.68 -6.96 -3.34
CA PRO A 51 2.26 -6.62 -4.70
C PRO A 51 3.06 -5.38 -5.13
N ALA A 52 4.09 -5.62 -5.95
CA ALA A 52 4.98 -4.58 -6.42
C ALA A 52 4.12 -3.72 -7.33
N LEU A 53 3.97 -2.47 -6.95
CA LEU A 53 3.47 -1.44 -7.85
C LEU A 53 4.23 -1.59 -9.18
N PRO A 54 3.55 -1.51 -10.33
CA PRO A 54 4.18 -1.69 -11.63
C PRO A 54 5.41 -0.77 -11.71
N ALA A 55 6.54 -1.35 -12.14
CA ALA A 55 7.81 -0.64 -12.21
C ALA A 55 7.65 0.68 -12.98
N PRO A 56 8.15 1.81 -12.45
CA PRO A 56 8.06 3.09 -13.12
C PRO A 56 8.74 2.98 -14.50
N LEU A 57 8.03 3.43 -15.54
CA LEU A 57 8.55 3.47 -16.91
C LEU A 57 9.81 4.35 -16.95
N PRO A 58 10.80 4.04 -17.83
CA PRO A 58 11.97 4.88 -18.02
C PRO A 58 11.56 6.28 -18.49
N HIS A 59 12.20 7.26 -17.86
CA HIS A 59 11.82 8.67 -17.74
C HIS A 59 12.26 9.43 -18.99
N VAL A 60 11.30 9.78 -19.85
CA VAL A 60 11.48 10.79 -20.88
C VAL A 60 10.68 12.01 -20.46
N GLY A 61 11.36 13.03 -19.92
CA GLY A 61 10.77 14.34 -19.71
C GLY A 61 11.32 15.09 -18.51
N ALA A 62 12.47 15.74 -18.70
CA ALA A 62 12.70 17.01 -18.03
C ALA A 62 11.57 17.97 -18.43
N GLY A 63 10.98 18.69 -17.47
CA GLY A 63 10.16 19.86 -17.80
C GLY A 63 9.24 20.36 -16.70
N ASP A 64 8.28 19.55 -16.29
CA ASP A 64 7.15 20.07 -15.51
C ASP A 64 7.08 19.46 -14.11
N ASP A 65 7.21 20.33 -13.10
CA ASP A 65 6.98 20.00 -11.70
C ASP A 65 5.51 19.62 -11.46
N ALA A 66 5.24 18.75 -10.47
CA ALA A 66 3.89 18.28 -10.15
C ALA A 66 2.87 19.42 -9.94
N PRO A 67 3.20 20.57 -9.29
CA PRO A 67 2.28 21.70 -9.18
C PRO A 67 1.90 22.32 -10.53
N THR A 68 2.87 22.45 -11.44
CA THR A 68 2.64 23.00 -12.79
C THR A 68 1.72 22.07 -13.59
N LEU A 69 1.92 20.77 -13.48
CA LEU A 69 1.05 19.77 -14.10
C LEU A 69 -0.38 19.83 -13.53
N ALA A 70 -0.52 19.97 -12.20
CA ALA A 70 -1.82 20.04 -11.55
C ALA A 70 -2.66 21.24 -12.02
N LEU A 71 -2.04 22.41 -12.24
CA LEU A 71 -2.72 23.61 -12.70
C LEU A 71 -3.34 23.49 -14.11
N ARG A 72 -2.82 22.57 -14.94
CA ARG A 72 -3.30 22.30 -16.30
C ARG A 72 -4.51 21.37 -16.35
N LEU A 73 -4.87 20.76 -15.22
CA LEU A 73 -6.00 19.84 -15.14
C LEU A 73 -7.35 20.59 -15.20
N PRO A 74 -8.40 19.97 -15.76
CA PRO A 74 -9.76 20.46 -15.62
C PRO A 74 -10.26 20.34 -14.18
N GLU A 75 -11.30 21.10 -13.85
CA GLU A 75 -12.03 20.92 -12.60
C GLU A 75 -12.93 19.69 -12.67
N PRO A 76 -13.10 18.92 -11.57
CA PRO A 76 -12.61 19.16 -10.20
C PRO A 76 -11.20 18.61 -9.89
N HIS A 77 -10.53 17.97 -10.85
CA HIS A 77 -9.30 17.22 -10.61
C HIS A 77 -8.12 18.10 -10.24
N ARG A 78 -8.11 19.35 -10.72
CA ARG A 78 -7.11 20.35 -10.32
C ARG A 78 -7.12 20.59 -8.81
N LEU A 79 -8.28 20.88 -8.23
CA LEU A 79 -8.40 21.10 -6.78
C LEU A 79 -7.96 19.88 -5.97
N PHE A 80 -8.33 18.68 -6.42
CA PHE A 80 -7.91 17.44 -5.76
C PHE A 80 -6.39 17.25 -5.80
N ALA A 81 -5.77 17.42 -6.97
CA ALA A 81 -4.33 17.26 -7.14
C ALA A 81 -3.55 18.29 -6.30
N LEU A 82 -4.01 19.55 -6.27
CA LEU A 82 -3.41 20.59 -5.42
C LEU A 82 -3.56 20.28 -3.93
N ALA A 83 -4.73 19.80 -3.50
CA ALA A 83 -4.92 19.39 -2.11
C ALA A 83 -3.96 18.25 -1.72
N LEU A 84 -3.80 17.24 -2.59
CA LEU A 84 -2.84 16.16 -2.38
C LEU A 84 -1.39 16.66 -2.31
N LEU A 85 -1.01 17.61 -3.17
CA LEU A 85 0.30 18.25 -3.13
C LEU A 85 0.55 18.99 -1.81
N CYS A 86 -0.42 19.79 -1.35
CA CYS A 86 -0.32 20.46 -0.05
C CYS A 86 -0.10 19.44 1.07
N ARG A 87 -0.90 18.36 1.10
CA ARG A 87 -0.74 17.29 2.09
C ARG A 87 0.64 16.64 2.06
N LEU A 88 1.19 16.41 0.86
CA LEU A 88 2.52 15.82 0.70
C LEU A 88 3.64 16.75 1.19
N GLU A 89 3.51 18.07 0.97
CA GLU A 89 4.48 19.05 1.46
C GLU A 89 4.37 19.29 2.97
N ASP A 90 3.16 19.25 3.52
CA ASP A 90 2.89 19.43 4.95
C ASP A 90 3.24 18.17 5.79
N THR A 91 3.51 17.04 5.13
CA THR A 91 3.84 15.78 5.80
C THR A 91 5.25 15.84 6.39
N PRO A 92 5.43 15.66 7.71
CA PRO A 92 6.75 15.58 8.31
C PRO A 92 7.49 14.33 7.81
N PRO A 93 8.84 14.35 7.78
CA PRO A 93 9.61 13.19 7.35
C PRO A 93 9.35 12.01 8.30
N PRO A 94 8.88 10.85 7.80
CA PRO A 94 8.57 9.71 8.65
C PRO A 94 9.82 9.15 9.34
N ALA A 95 9.64 8.40 10.42
CA ALA A 95 10.75 7.85 11.19
C ALA A 95 11.41 6.66 10.48
N GLU A 96 10.62 5.85 9.78
CA GLU A 96 11.08 4.66 9.07
C GLU A 96 11.63 4.98 7.67
N GLU A 97 12.78 4.40 7.31
CA GLU A 97 13.45 4.64 6.03
C GLU A 97 12.60 4.19 4.83
N ARG A 98 11.91 3.06 4.97
CA ARG A 98 10.96 2.57 3.95
C ARG A 98 9.86 3.59 3.71
N SER A 99 9.34 4.18 4.78
CA SER A 99 8.28 5.19 4.68
C SER A 99 8.77 6.48 4.04
N ARG A 100 10.00 6.91 4.36
CA ARG A 100 10.64 8.06 3.70
C ARG A 100 10.81 7.84 2.21
N THR A 101 11.29 6.65 1.85
CA THR A 101 11.48 6.25 0.45
C THR A 101 10.15 6.32 -0.29
N LEU A 102 9.10 5.71 0.25
CA LEU A 102 7.78 5.70 -0.38
C LEU A 102 7.18 7.11 -0.51
N LEU A 103 7.30 7.96 0.53
CA LEU A 103 6.85 9.35 0.47
C LEU A 103 7.58 10.11 -0.66
N SER A 104 8.89 9.91 -0.78
CA SER A 104 9.69 10.54 -1.84
C SER A 104 9.28 10.05 -3.24
N GLN A 105 8.98 8.75 -3.40
CA GLN A 105 8.48 8.20 -4.67
C GLN A 105 7.11 8.75 -5.04
N ILE A 106 6.17 8.87 -4.08
CA ILE A 106 4.87 9.48 -4.34
C ILE A 106 5.05 10.91 -4.87
N ARG A 107 5.92 11.69 -4.22
CA ARG A 107 6.17 13.10 -4.54
C ARG A 107 6.87 13.30 -5.88
N LEU A 108 7.93 12.54 -6.14
CA LEU A 108 8.86 12.81 -7.25
C LEU A 108 8.55 11.97 -8.50
N GLU A 109 7.90 10.82 -8.34
CA GLU A 109 7.68 9.87 -9.42
C GLU A 109 6.19 9.64 -9.68
N TYR A 110 5.44 9.09 -8.72
CA TYR A 110 4.11 8.56 -8.99
C TYR A 110 3.07 9.63 -9.29
N LEU A 111 3.01 10.68 -8.48
CA LEU A 111 2.08 11.78 -8.71
C LEU A 111 2.36 12.50 -10.03
N PRO A 112 3.57 13.04 -10.29
CA PRO A 112 3.81 13.73 -11.55
C PRO A 112 3.65 12.82 -12.76
N GLU A 113 4.03 11.54 -12.69
CA GLU A 113 3.81 10.61 -13.80
C GLU A 113 2.33 10.36 -14.08
N THR A 114 1.51 10.22 -13.04
CA THR A 114 0.05 10.10 -13.18
C THR A 114 -0.54 11.33 -13.89
N LEU A 115 -0.09 12.53 -13.52
CA LEU A 115 -0.55 13.77 -14.13
C LEU A 115 -0.09 13.90 -15.58
N ARG A 116 1.17 13.58 -15.88
CA ARG A 116 1.70 13.56 -17.27
C ARG A 116 0.94 12.57 -18.13
N ALA A 117 0.70 11.36 -17.65
CA ALA A 117 -0.01 10.32 -18.38
C ALA A 117 -1.42 10.78 -18.80
N TYR A 118 -2.14 11.47 -17.92
CA TYR A 118 -3.44 12.04 -18.25
C TYR A 118 -3.34 13.21 -19.25
N LEU A 119 -2.39 14.13 -19.04
CA LEU A 119 -2.22 15.31 -19.89
C LEU A 119 -1.72 14.96 -21.30
N HIS A 120 -0.97 13.87 -21.45
CA HIS A 120 -0.50 13.35 -22.74
C HIS A 120 -1.49 12.41 -23.44
N LEU A 121 -2.68 12.19 -22.85
CA LEU A 121 -3.67 11.29 -23.41
C LEU A 121 -4.25 11.84 -24.73
N THR A 122 -3.93 11.16 -25.83
CA THR A 122 -4.38 11.54 -27.18
C THR A 122 -5.89 11.31 -27.36
N PRO A 123 -6.54 11.97 -28.34
CA PRO A 123 -7.94 11.71 -28.66
C PRO A 123 -8.23 10.23 -28.96
N ALA A 124 -7.32 9.55 -29.68
CA ALA A 124 -7.43 8.12 -29.96
C ALA A 124 -7.33 7.27 -28.67
N GLY A 125 -6.43 7.63 -27.75
CA GLY A 125 -6.33 6.97 -26.44
C GLY A 125 -7.57 7.18 -25.57
N ARG A 126 -8.16 8.39 -25.60
CA ARG A 126 -9.45 8.67 -24.94
C ARG A 126 -10.57 7.81 -25.50
N GLU A 127 -10.65 7.68 -26.82
CA GLU A 127 -11.66 6.85 -27.47
C GLU A 127 -11.48 5.36 -27.15
N GLN A 128 -10.23 4.88 -27.14
CA GLN A 128 -9.91 3.51 -26.75
C GLN A 128 -10.32 3.20 -25.31
N LEU A 129 -10.08 4.13 -24.36
CA LEU A 129 -10.53 3.97 -22.97
C LEU A 129 -12.05 3.92 -22.89
N ARG A 130 -12.75 4.80 -23.61
CA ARG A 130 -14.22 4.80 -23.66
C ARG A 130 -14.79 3.52 -24.28
N ALA A 131 -14.16 3.00 -25.33
CA ALA A 131 -14.52 1.71 -25.92
C ALA A 131 -14.36 0.55 -24.92
N GLN A 132 -13.46 0.68 -23.95
CA GLN A 132 -13.29 -0.24 -22.81
C GLN A 132 -14.23 0.06 -21.63
N GLY A 133 -15.16 1.02 -21.78
CA GLY A 133 -16.07 1.45 -20.72
C GLY A 133 -15.40 2.24 -19.59
N ARG A 134 -14.19 2.78 -19.82
CA ARG A 134 -13.43 3.57 -18.85
C ARG A 134 -13.49 5.04 -19.24
N ASP A 135 -13.97 5.87 -18.33
CA ASP A 135 -13.89 7.32 -18.48
C ASP A 135 -12.49 7.82 -18.08
N PRO A 136 -11.76 8.55 -18.94
CA PRO A 136 -10.43 9.07 -18.61
C PRO A 136 -10.40 9.95 -17.34
N GLU A 137 -11.44 10.76 -17.14
CA GLU A 137 -11.56 11.64 -15.97
C GLU A 137 -11.88 10.84 -14.71
N GLY A 138 -12.76 9.85 -14.80
CA GLY A 138 -12.98 8.85 -13.75
C GLY A 138 -11.69 8.10 -13.37
N LEU A 139 -10.92 7.66 -14.37
CA LEU A 139 -9.67 6.95 -14.14
C LEU A 139 -8.63 7.84 -13.42
N LEU A 140 -8.46 9.10 -13.86
CA LEU A 140 -7.58 10.04 -13.17
C LEU A 140 -7.98 10.21 -11.70
N ARG A 141 -9.27 10.38 -11.43
CA ARG A 141 -9.78 10.50 -10.06
C ARG A 141 -9.45 9.27 -9.23
N GLU A 142 -9.68 8.07 -9.76
CA GLU A 142 -9.34 6.82 -9.08
C GLU A 142 -7.85 6.76 -8.73
N GLN A 143 -6.96 7.15 -9.65
CA GLN A 143 -5.52 7.12 -9.39
C GLN A 143 -5.11 8.12 -8.31
N LEU A 144 -5.62 9.36 -8.38
CA LEU A 144 -5.34 10.37 -7.36
C LEU A 144 -5.88 9.94 -5.99
N GLN A 145 -7.05 9.31 -5.94
CA GLN A 145 -7.60 8.77 -4.71
C GLN A 145 -6.73 7.64 -4.14
N ARG A 146 -6.23 6.72 -4.98
CA ARG A 146 -5.29 5.66 -4.53
C ARG A 146 -4.00 6.23 -3.95
N LEU A 147 -3.46 7.30 -4.54
CA LEU A 147 -2.27 7.98 -3.99
C LEU A 147 -2.59 8.61 -2.63
N ASN A 148 -3.77 9.22 -2.49
CA ASN A 148 -4.22 9.79 -1.23
C ASN A 148 -4.40 8.72 -0.13
N GLU A 149 -5.04 7.60 -0.46
CA GLU A 149 -5.20 6.45 0.44
C GLU A 149 -3.82 5.84 0.82
N GLY A 150 -2.92 5.69 -0.15
CA GLY A 150 -1.55 5.22 0.10
C GLY A 150 -0.78 6.13 1.05
N LEU A 151 -0.98 7.45 0.96
CA LEU A 151 -0.41 8.42 1.91
C LEU A 151 -1.04 8.28 3.30
N ASP A 152 -2.35 8.11 3.40
CA ASP A 152 -3.04 7.89 4.68
C ASP A 152 -2.54 6.61 5.37
N ASP A 153 -2.38 5.54 4.61
CA ASP A 153 -1.85 4.26 5.07
C ASP A 153 -0.42 4.42 5.60
N LEU A 154 0.43 5.13 4.85
CA LEU A 154 1.82 5.40 5.22
C LEU A 154 1.91 6.12 6.57
N LEU A 155 1.13 7.18 6.75
CA LEU A 155 1.15 7.99 7.97
C LEU A 155 0.63 7.21 9.18
N ARG A 156 -0.40 6.38 8.99
CA ARG A 156 -0.90 5.50 10.06
C ARG A 156 0.14 4.49 10.53
N HIS A 157 0.94 3.94 9.62
CA HIS A 157 2.00 2.98 9.97
C HIS A 157 3.13 3.64 10.76
N ASP A 158 3.53 4.86 10.41
CA ASP A 158 4.59 5.59 11.09
C ASP A 158 4.21 5.91 12.55
N HIS A 159 2.97 6.37 12.79
CA HIS A 159 2.45 6.57 14.15
C HIS A 159 2.43 5.28 14.97
N ALA A 160 1.97 4.17 14.38
CA ALA A 160 1.96 2.88 15.07
C ALA A 160 3.37 2.38 15.42
N ALA A 161 4.38 2.69 14.60
CA ALA A 161 5.77 2.35 14.91
C ALA A 161 6.31 3.17 16.10
N ALA A 162 5.99 4.47 16.15
CA ALA A 162 6.34 5.32 17.28
C ALA A 162 5.71 4.84 18.60
N ASP A 163 4.42 4.49 18.58
CA ASP A 163 3.70 3.98 19.77
C ASP A 163 4.30 2.66 20.31
N ARG A 164 4.71 1.76 19.40
CA ARG A 164 5.40 0.52 19.78
C ARG A 164 6.74 0.80 20.45
N LEU A 165 7.52 1.75 19.93
CA LEU A 165 8.82 2.13 20.48
C LEU A 165 8.67 2.70 21.90
N LEU A 166 7.67 3.56 22.11
CA LEU A 166 7.35 4.10 23.44
C LEU A 166 6.96 2.99 24.42
N THR A 167 6.05 2.10 24.00
CA THR A 167 5.59 0.97 24.82
C THR A 167 6.76 0.04 25.21
N GLN A 168 7.64 -0.27 24.25
CA GLN A 168 8.84 -1.07 24.52
C GLN A 168 9.79 -0.36 25.49
N GLY A 169 9.99 0.96 25.34
CA GLY A 169 10.82 1.75 26.25
C GLY A 169 10.26 1.82 27.68
N HIS A 170 8.94 1.79 27.85
CA HIS A 170 8.31 1.65 29.17
C HIS A 170 8.57 0.26 29.76
N PHE A 171 8.33 -0.80 29.00
CA PHE A 171 8.60 -2.17 29.46
C PHE A 171 10.06 -2.40 29.86
N LEU A 172 11.01 -1.88 29.07
CA LEU A 172 12.44 -1.99 29.39
C LEU A 172 12.78 -1.23 30.68
N ARG A 173 12.19 -0.06 30.91
CA ARG A 173 12.35 0.68 32.17
C ARG A 173 11.75 -0.08 33.35
N ASP A 174 10.58 -0.68 33.21
CA ASP A 174 9.97 -1.44 34.31
C ASP A 174 10.79 -2.71 34.64
N ARG A 175 11.33 -3.38 33.61
CA ARG A 175 12.10 -4.61 33.79
C ARG A 175 13.53 -4.38 34.29
N PHE A 176 14.15 -3.28 33.91
CA PHE A 176 15.58 -3.01 34.19
C PHE A 176 15.83 -1.76 35.05
N GLY A 177 14.80 -1.00 35.42
CA GLY A 177 14.92 0.38 35.92
C GLY A 177 14.81 0.63 37.43
N ALA A 178 14.65 -0.37 38.31
CA ALA A 178 14.81 -0.12 39.75
C ALA A 178 15.16 -1.37 40.59
N PRO A 179 15.98 -1.26 41.67
CA PRO A 179 17.12 -0.36 41.86
C PRO A 179 18.37 -1.08 42.41
N HIS A 180 19.56 -0.81 41.85
CA HIS A 180 20.83 -1.13 42.51
C HIS A 180 21.16 -0.12 43.65
N THR A 181 20.26 0.83 43.91
CA THR A 181 20.46 2.00 44.78
C THR A 181 20.06 1.76 46.25
N GLU A 182 19.34 0.70 46.59
CA GLU A 182 18.96 0.43 48.00
C GLU A 182 20.09 -0.18 48.86
N LEU A 183 21.16 -0.71 48.25
CA LEU A 183 22.23 -1.40 49.00
C LEU A 183 23.28 -0.47 49.64
N LEU A 184 23.26 0.84 49.37
CA LEU A 184 24.21 1.81 49.95
C LEU A 184 23.63 2.68 51.07
N SER A 185 22.34 2.56 51.40
CA SER A 185 21.71 3.37 52.49
C SER A 185 21.56 2.63 53.82
N ARG A 186 21.90 1.34 53.89
CA ARG A 186 21.68 0.50 55.10
C ARG A 186 22.90 0.31 55.99
N SER A 187 23.97 1.08 55.79
CA SER A 187 25.16 1.09 56.66
C SER A 187 25.38 2.46 57.30
N ARG A 188 24.50 2.87 58.22
CA ARG A 188 24.82 3.85 59.28
C ARG A 188 24.05 3.50 60.55
#